data_AF-A0A937QR77-F1
#
_entry.id   AF-A0A937QR77-F1
#
_cell.length_a   1.000
_cell.length_b   1.000
_cell.length_c   1.000
_cell.angle_alpha   90.00
_cell.angle_beta   90.00
_cell.angle_gamma   90.00
#
_symmetry.space_group_name_H-M   'P 1'
#
loop_
_entity.id
_entity.type
_entity.pdbx_description
1 polymer ?
#
loop_
_entity_poly.entity_id
_entity_poly.type
_entity_poly.pdbx_seq_one_letter_code
_entity_poly.pdbx_strand_id
1 'polypeptide(L)' 'MEPVKAGQILCCETCGVELKVVKDCDTTCICNIICCDQPMKLKESPERAES' A
#
# COMPACT_ATOMS: atom_id res chain seq x y z
N MET A 1 -9.38 5.22 0.53
CA MET A 1 -8.26 4.28 0.42
C MET A 1 -8.48 3.20 1.47
N GLU A 2 -8.37 1.93 1.09
CA GLU A 2 -8.56 0.82 2.04
C GLU A 2 -7.41 0.78 3.06
N PRO A 3 -7.64 0.27 4.28
CA PRO A 3 -6.57 0.09 5.27
C PRO A 3 -5.50 -0.89 4.76
N VAL A 4 -4.24 -0.55 4.99
CA VAL A 4 -3.10 -1.39 4.59
C VAL A 4 -2.90 -2.55 5.56
N LYS A 5 -2.56 -3.72 5.02
CA LYS A 5 -2.34 -4.97 5.75
C LYS A 5 -0.87 -5.38 5.73
N ALA A 6 -0.42 -6.03 6.80
CA ALA A 6 0.91 -6.60 6.86
C ALA A 6 1.16 -7.54 5.68
N GLY A 7 2.36 -7.44 5.08
CA GLY A 7 2.76 -8.20 3.90
C GLY A 7 2.49 -7.48 2.57
N GLN A 8 1.61 -6.49 2.52
CA GLN A 8 1.40 -5.68 1.32
C GLN A 8 2.63 -4.83 0.97
N ILE A 9 2.81 -4.58 -0.32
CA ILE A 9 3.85 -3.67 -0.83
C ILE A 9 3.19 -2.45 -1.44
N LEU A 10 3.60 -1.27 -0.99
CA LEU A 10 3.25 0.01 -1.59
C LEU A 10 4.37 0.43 -2.55
N CYS A 11 4.01 0.92 -3.71
CA CYS A 11 4.94 1.37 -4.74
C CYS A 11 4.67 2.84 -5.10
N CYS A 12 5.74 3.62 -5.21
CA CYS A 12 5.69 4.94 -5.83
C CYS A 12 5.97 4.78 -7.34
N GLU A 13 4.99 5.12 -8.18
CA GLU A 13 5.13 5.01 -9.64
C GLU A 13 6.11 6.04 -10.22
N THR A 14 6.42 7.12 -9.49
CA THR A 14 7.31 8.19 -9.95
C THR A 14 8.79 7.81 -9.80
N CYS A 15 9.18 7.31 -8.62
CA CYS A 15 10.58 7.02 -8.30
C CYS A 15 10.90 5.53 -8.16
N GLY A 16 9.88 4.65 -8.15
CA GLY A 16 10.03 3.21 -8.05
C GLY A 16 10.31 2.68 -6.63
N VAL A 17 10.22 3.53 -5.61
CA VAL A 17 10.42 3.10 -4.21
C VAL A 17 9.30 2.16 -3.77
N GLU A 18 9.69 1.08 -3.08
CA GLU A 18 8.79 0.08 -2.53
C GLU A 18 8.83 0.09 -1.00
N LEU A 19 7.66 0.06 -0.36
CA LEU A 19 7.51 -0.04 1.09
C LEU A 19 6.72 -1.29 1.43
N LYS A 20 7.29 -2.16 2.26
CA LYS A 20 6.59 -3.33 2.80
C LYS A 20 5.90 -2.97 4.10
N VAL A 21 4.61 -3.21 4.17
CA VAL A 21 3.82 -3.05 5.40
C VAL A 21 4.19 -4.18 6.35
N VAL A 22 4.78 -3.84 7.50
CA VAL A 22 5.20 -4.81 8.53
C VAL A 22 4.17 -4.99 9.66
N LYS A 23 3.17 -4.11 9.72
CA LYS A 23 2.10 -4.13 10.71
C LYS A 23 0.82 -3.54 10.12
N ASP A 24 -0.31 -4.13 10.45
CA ASP A 24 -1.62 -3.69 9.97
C ASP A 24 -1.97 -2.30 10.48
N CYS A 25 -2.68 -1.55 9.62
CA CYS A 25 -3.34 -0.31 10.00
C CYS A 25 -4.75 -0.68 10.50
N ASP A 26 -5.10 -0.27 11.73
CA ASP A 26 -6.43 -0.51 12.29
C ASP A 26 -7.54 0.04 11.38
N THR A 27 -8.72 -0.57 11.39
CA THR A 27 -9.87 -0.19 10.53
C THR A 27 -10.39 1.23 10.75
N THR A 28 -9.96 1.90 11.83
CA THR A 28 -10.26 3.30 12.12
C THR A 28 -9.26 4.27 11.50
N CYS A 29 -8.16 3.78 10.93
CA CYS A 29 -7.06 4.59 10.41
C CYS A 29 -7.02 4.53 8.88
N ILE A 30 -7.06 5.70 8.26
CA ILE A 30 -6.83 5.85 6.82
C ILE A 30 -5.35 6.20 6.63
N CYS A 31 -4.52 5.16 6.48
CA CYS A 31 -3.09 5.32 6.23
C CYS A 31 -2.86 5.85 4.80
N ASN A 32 -2.56 7.14 4.64
CA ASN A 32 -2.25 7.74 3.33
C ASN A 32 -0.74 8.05 3.26
N ILE A 33 0.04 7.14 2.69
CA ILE A 33 1.49 7.27 2.58
C ILE A 33 1.83 8.01 1.30
N ILE A 34 2.50 9.16 1.43
CA ILE A 34 2.85 10.05 0.32
C ILE A 34 4.32 9.89 -0.04
N CYS A 35 4.61 9.75 -1.34
CA CYS A 35 5.94 9.78 -1.91
C CYS A 35 5.89 10.57 -3.23
N CYS A 36 6.86 11.47 -3.46
CA CYS A 36 6.87 12.36 -4.63
C CYS A 36 5.57 13.18 -4.79
N ASP A 37 5.03 13.68 -3.67
CA ASP A 37 3.78 14.46 -3.61
C ASP A 37 2.51 13.71 -4.07
N GLN A 38 2.61 12.38 -4.25
CA GLN A 38 1.50 11.53 -4.66
C GLN A 38 1.29 10.37 -3.67
N PRO A 39 0.05 9.90 -3.47
CA PRO A 39 -0.21 8.72 -2.65
C PRO A 39 0.40 7.49 -3.31
N MET A 40 1.14 6.70 -2.54
CA MET A 40 1.69 5.43 -3.01
C MET A 40 0.56 4.44 -3.30
N LYS A 41 0.73 3.60 -4.33
CA LYS A 41 -0.26 2.59 -4.71
C LYS A 41 0.09 1.23 -4.15
N LEU A 42 -0.92 0.41 -3.86
CA LEU A 42 -0.70 -1.00 -3.59
C LEU A 42 -0.21 -1.68 -4.86
N LYS A 43 0.97 -2.30 -4.79
CA LYS A 43 1.46 -3.20 -5.83
C LYS A 43 0.57 -4.45 -5.77
N GLU A 44 -0.14 -4.73 -6.85
CA GLU A 44 -1.03 -5.89 -6.95
C GLU A 44 -0.26 -7.12 -6.49
N SER A 45 -0.64 -7.63 -5.32
CA SER A 45 -0.15 -8.92 -4.83
C SER A 45 -1.03 -9.97 -5.51
N PRO A 46 -0.48 -11.08 -6.01
CA PRO A 46 -1.20 -12.03 -6.88
C PRO A 46 -2.42 -12.72 -6.24
N GLU A 47 -2.79 -12.42 -5.00
CA GLU A 47 -3.85 -13.11 -4.24
C GLU A 47 -5.25 -12.51 -4.37
N ARG A 48 -5.53 -11.71 -5.40
CA ARG A 48 -6.90 -11.27 -5.68
C ARG A 48 -7.21 -11.16 -7.17
N ALA A 49 -6.99 -12.26 -7.88
CA ALA A 49 -7.56 -12.51 -9.20
C ALA A 49 -8.56 -13.67 -9.17
N GLU A 50 -9.31 -13.88 -8.08
CA GLU A 50 -10.45 -14.80 -8.06
C GLU A 50 -11.55 -14.28 -7.12
N SER A 51 -12.63 -13.75 -7.69
CA SER A 51 -14.01 -13.79 -7.19
C SER A 51 -14.96 -13.33 -8.29
#